data_AF-Q50532-F1
#
_entry.id   AF-Q50532-F1
#
_cell.length_a   1.000
_cell.length_b   1.000
_cell.length_c   1.000
_cell.angle_alpha   90.00
_cell.angle_beta   90.00
_cell.angle_gamma   90.00
#
_symmetry.space_group_name_H-M   'P 1'
#
loop_
_entity.id
_entity.type
_entity.pdbx_description
1 polymer ?
#
loop_
_entity_poly.entity_id
_entity_poly.type
_entity_poly.pdbx_seq_one_letter_code
_entity_poly.pdbx_strand_id
1 'polypeptide(L)'
;MNENITGVCRGTELENVVDANFRGECSEVGIYLAMARQAQREGLPEVAEALRRIALEEAAHAARFAELNGVIRENLRENLEMMLEGEEAANREKREAALRARDAVLMRPMTSLMRAQGTREGMLPC
;
A
#
# COMPACT_ATOMS: atom_id res chain seq x y z
N MET A 1 14.57 -12.39 19.68
CA MET A 1 13.98 -13.37 18.75
C MET A 1 12.53 -12.97 18.60
N ASN A 2 12.00 -12.81 17.39
CA ASN A 2 10.58 -12.51 17.21
C ASN A 2 9.80 -13.76 17.60
N GLU A 3 9.02 -13.68 18.67
CA GLU A 3 8.23 -14.79 19.24
C GLU A 3 6.89 -14.99 18.51
N ASN A 4 6.61 -14.18 17.49
CA ASN A 4 5.34 -14.19 16.77
C ASN A 4 5.29 -15.37 15.79
N ILE A 5 4.43 -16.34 16.08
CA ILE A 5 4.10 -17.45 15.18
C ILE A 5 3.23 -16.88 14.06
N THR A 6 3.67 -17.07 12.82
CA THR A 6 2.95 -16.61 11.62
C THR A 6 1.80 -17.56 11.30
N GLY A 7 0.62 -17.03 10.96
CA GLY A 7 -0.51 -17.82 10.44
C GLY A 7 -1.38 -18.53 11.48
N VAL A 8 -1.24 -18.23 12.77
CA VAL A 8 -2.00 -18.89 13.84
C VAL A 8 -3.52 -18.74 13.71
N CYS A 9 -3.99 -17.66 13.08
CA CYS A 9 -5.42 -17.41 12.89
C CYS A 9 -5.97 -17.97 11.57
N ARG A 10 -5.11 -18.44 10.67
CA ARG A 10 -5.52 -18.95 9.36
C ARG A 10 -6.30 -20.26 9.51
N GLY A 11 -7.46 -20.37 8.87
CA GLY A 11 -8.37 -21.51 8.97
C GLY A 11 -9.15 -21.58 10.29
N THR A 12 -9.03 -20.57 11.15
CA THR A 12 -9.78 -20.49 12.43
C THR A 12 -11.02 -19.60 12.27
N GLU A 13 -11.92 -19.63 13.26
CA GLU A 13 -13.07 -18.71 13.31
C GLU A 13 -12.66 -17.23 13.36
N LEU A 14 -11.41 -16.93 13.74
CA LEU A 14 -10.87 -15.58 13.83
C LEU A 14 -10.30 -15.05 12.51
N GLU A 15 -10.09 -15.90 11.49
CA GLU A 15 -9.44 -15.52 10.22
C GLU A 15 -10.08 -14.27 9.60
N ASN A 16 -11.42 -14.26 9.51
CA ASN A 16 -12.16 -13.15 8.93
C ASN A 16 -12.08 -11.87 9.78
N VAL A 17 -12.03 -12.02 11.11
CA VAL A 17 -11.91 -10.88 12.03
C VAL A 17 -10.52 -10.26 11.90
N VAL A 18 -9.48 -11.09 11.83
CA VAL A 18 -8.09 -10.65 11.66
C VAL A 18 -7.88 -10.00 10.29
N ASP A 19 -8.44 -10.55 9.20
CA ASP A 19 -8.39 -9.94 7.87
C ASP A 19 -9.10 -8.57 7.84
N ALA A 20 -10.27 -8.47 8.49
CA ALA A 20 -10.99 -7.21 8.59
C ALA A 20 -10.18 -6.14 9.34
N ASN A 21 -9.51 -6.49 10.44
CA ASN A 21 -8.64 -5.57 11.16
C ASN A 21 -7.43 -5.18 10.30
N PHE A 22 -6.75 -6.14 9.66
CA PHE A 22 -5.64 -5.84 8.75
C PHE A 22 -6.01 -4.79 7.69
N ARG A 23 -7.18 -4.95 7.04
CA ARG A 23 -7.67 -3.99 6.05
C ARG A 23 -8.03 -2.63 6.66
N GLY A 24 -8.59 -2.62 7.87
CA GLY A 24 -8.90 -1.41 8.62
C GLY A 24 -7.63 -0.59 8.89
N GLU A 25 -6.66 -1.20 9.54
CA GLU A 25 -5.36 -0.58 9.87
C GLU A 25 -4.66 -0.07 8.61
N CYS A 26 -4.59 -0.87 7.53
CA CYS A 26 -4.02 -0.43 6.25
C CYS A 26 -4.75 0.79 5.66
N SER A 27 -6.08 0.89 5.84
CA SER A 27 -6.86 2.04 5.37
C SER A 27 -6.53 3.29 6.18
N GLU A 28 -6.37 3.16 7.49
CA GLU A 28 -6.01 4.25 8.39
C GLU A 28 -4.63 4.84 8.06
N VAL A 29 -3.63 4.00 7.73
CA VAL A 29 -2.32 4.46 7.23
C VAL A 29 -2.50 5.44 6.06
N GLY A 30 -3.32 5.07 5.07
CA GLY A 30 -3.58 5.90 3.90
C GLY A 30 -4.28 7.23 4.26
N ILE A 31 -5.25 7.17 5.18
CA ILE A 31 -6.01 8.33 5.66
C ILE A 31 -5.10 9.30 6.41
N TYR A 32 -4.31 8.83 7.38
CA TYR A 32 -3.38 9.67 8.15
C TYR A 32 -2.32 10.31 7.26
N LEU A 33 -1.76 9.58 6.28
CA LEU A 33 -0.84 10.16 5.30
C LEU A 33 -1.52 11.21 4.40
N ALA A 34 -2.79 11.03 4.05
CA ALA A 34 -3.56 12.02 3.31
C ALA A 34 -3.80 13.30 4.13
N MET A 35 -4.19 13.15 5.39
CA MET A 35 -4.34 14.25 6.33
C MET A 35 -3.01 14.96 6.59
N ALA A 36 -1.89 14.24 6.67
CA ALA A 36 -0.57 14.85 6.81
C ALA A 36 -0.24 15.75 5.61
N ARG A 37 -0.56 15.32 4.37
CA ARG A 37 -0.42 16.18 3.17
C ARG A 37 -1.34 17.39 3.23
N GLN A 38 -2.53 17.27 3.81
CA GLN A 38 -3.45 18.38 3.99
C GLN A 38 -2.92 19.38 5.01
N ALA A 39 -2.49 18.94 6.20
CA ALA A 39 -1.89 19.79 7.23
C ALA A 39 -0.68 20.57 6.69
N GLN A 40 0.15 19.94 5.85
CA GLN A 40 1.26 20.63 5.18
C GLN A 40 0.80 21.78 4.27
N ARG A 41 -0.30 21.60 3.52
CA ARG A 41 -0.87 22.65 2.66
C ARG A 41 -1.51 23.78 3.46
N GLU A 42 -2.01 23.47 4.65
CA GLU A 42 -2.60 24.45 5.59
C GLU A 42 -1.54 25.19 6.42
N GLY A 43 -0.26 24.87 6.25
CA GLY A 43 0.84 25.54 6.96
C GLY A 43 1.04 25.05 8.40
N LEU A 44 0.64 23.80 8.69
CA LEU A 44 0.74 23.16 10.02
C LEU A 44 1.77 22.01 10.00
N PRO A 45 3.08 22.29 9.94
CA PRO A 45 4.11 21.26 9.75
C PRO A 45 4.23 20.30 10.94
N GLU A 46 4.02 20.75 12.18
CA GLU A 46 4.07 19.90 13.38
C GLU A 46 2.92 18.89 13.39
N VAL A 47 1.73 19.33 12.95
CA VAL A 47 0.55 18.45 12.81
C VAL A 47 0.79 17.42 11.70
N ALA A 48 1.37 17.84 10.57
CA ALA A 48 1.71 16.93 9.49
C ALA A 48 2.70 15.84 9.96
N GLU A 49 3.68 16.20 10.79
CA GLU A 49 4.64 15.25 11.35
C GLU A 49 4.00 14.30 12.36
N ALA A 50 3.14 14.80 13.26
CA ALA A 50 2.38 13.96 14.18
C ALA A 50 1.54 12.91 13.43
N LEU A 51 0.83 13.33 12.39
CA LEU A 51 0.01 12.43 11.57
C LEU A 51 0.83 11.36 10.84
N ARG A 52 2.06 11.66 10.40
CA ARG A 52 2.96 10.65 9.82
C ARG A 52 3.40 9.61 10.84
N ARG A 53 3.61 10.00 12.09
CA ARG A 53 3.97 9.08 13.17
C ARG A 53 2.81 8.15 13.51
N ILE A 54 1.59 8.70 13.62
CA ILE A 54 0.37 7.89 13.81
C ILE A 54 0.21 6.88 12.67
N ALA A 55 0.42 7.30 11.41
CA ALA A 55 0.40 6.38 10.27
C ALA A 55 1.42 5.22 10.40
N LEU A 56 2.56 5.45 11.04
CA LEU A 56 3.55 4.39 11.29
C LEU A 56 3.12 3.45 12.43
N GLU A 57 2.40 3.97 13.42
CA GLU A 57 1.80 3.17 14.50
C GLU A 57 0.72 2.23 13.94
N GLU A 58 -0.19 2.73 13.09
CA GLU A 58 -1.19 1.86 12.44
C GLU A 58 -0.55 0.86 11.46
N ALA A 59 0.55 1.23 10.80
CA ALA A 59 1.31 0.29 10.00
C ALA A 59 1.89 -0.87 10.85
N ALA A 60 2.28 -0.59 12.10
CA ALA A 60 2.72 -1.63 13.03
C ALA A 60 1.56 -2.51 13.50
N HIS A 61 0.36 -1.96 13.69
CA HIS A 61 -0.85 -2.76 13.94
C HIS A 61 -1.19 -3.66 12.76
N ALA A 62 -1.20 -3.12 11.54
CA ALA A 62 -1.42 -3.88 10.31
C ALA A 62 -0.40 -5.03 10.16
N ALA A 63 0.89 -4.77 10.41
CA ALA A 63 1.93 -5.79 10.31
C ALA A 63 1.67 -6.98 11.25
N ARG A 64 1.18 -6.73 12.47
CA ARG A 64 0.83 -7.80 13.42
C ARG A 64 -0.35 -8.63 12.92
N PHE A 65 -1.40 -8.02 12.37
CA PHE A 65 -2.51 -8.78 11.82
C PHE A 65 -2.10 -9.57 10.57
N ALA A 66 -1.20 -9.04 9.75
CA ALA A 66 -0.63 -9.76 8.60
C ALA A 66 0.17 -11.00 9.05
N GLU A 67 0.97 -10.89 10.12
CA GLU A 67 1.65 -12.02 10.74
C GLU A 67 0.65 -13.05 11.27
N LEU A 68 -0.34 -12.64 12.06
CA LEU A 68 -1.33 -13.54 12.68
C LEU A 68 -2.14 -14.33 11.63
N ASN A 69 -2.51 -13.71 10.51
CA ASN A 69 -3.28 -14.36 9.46
C ASN A 69 -2.43 -15.10 8.42
N GLY A 70 -1.09 -15.00 8.50
CA GLY A 70 -0.20 -15.63 7.53
C GLY A 70 -0.30 -15.02 6.14
N VAL A 71 -0.51 -13.70 6.07
CA VAL A 71 -0.41 -12.91 4.82
C VAL A 71 1.01 -13.00 4.27
N ILE A 72 1.99 -13.03 5.16
CA ILE A 72 3.38 -13.36 4.85
C ILE A 72 3.67 -14.84 5.16
N ARG A 73 4.65 -15.40 4.47
CA ARG A 73 5.21 -16.74 4.68
C ARG A 73 6.39 -16.68 5.66
N GLU A 74 6.77 -17.83 6.20
CA GLU A 74 7.93 -17.95 7.09
C GLU A 74 9.27 -17.64 6.40
N ASN A 75 9.33 -17.85 5.07
CA ASN A 75 10.53 -17.63 4.29
C ASN A 75 10.54 -16.25 3.60
N LEU A 76 11.55 -15.44 3.90
CA LEU A 76 11.69 -14.10 3.32
C LEU A 76 11.84 -14.09 1.79
N ARG A 77 12.55 -15.07 1.21
CA ARG A 77 12.70 -15.16 -0.25
C ARG A 77 11.34 -15.31 -0.91
N GLU A 78 10.51 -16.20 -0.40
CA GLU A 78 9.19 -16.44 -0.97
C GLU A 78 8.28 -15.21 -0.86
N ASN A 79 8.39 -14.45 0.24
CA ASN A 79 7.67 -13.18 0.38
C ASN A 79 8.13 -12.15 -0.67
N LEU A 80 9.44 -12.04 -0.90
CA LEU A 80 9.99 -11.13 -1.90
C LEU A 80 9.57 -11.52 -3.32
N GLU A 81 9.58 -12.80 -3.65
CA GLU A 81 9.11 -13.33 -4.93
C GLU A 81 7.61 -13.06 -5.13
N MET A 82 6.79 -13.30 -4.10
CA MET A 82 5.36 -12.98 -4.11
C MET A 82 5.11 -11.48 -4.36
N MET A 83 5.85 -10.60 -3.69
CA MET A 83 5.70 -9.14 -3.88
C MET A 83 6.18 -8.70 -5.28
N LEU A 84 7.26 -9.29 -5.80
CA LEU A 84 7.75 -9.00 -7.15
C LEU A 84 6.72 -9.37 -8.21
N GLU A 85 6.17 -10.59 -8.15
CA GLU A 85 5.14 -11.05 -9.09
C GLU A 85 3.90 -10.14 -9.05
N GLY A 86 3.48 -9.72 -7.85
CA GLY A 86 2.38 -8.79 -7.65
C GLY A 86 2.63 -7.42 -8.28
N GLU A 87 3.83 -6.85 -8.10
CA GLU A 87 4.21 -5.57 -8.71
C GLU A 87 4.29 -5.65 -10.23
N GLU A 88 4.82 -6.74 -10.79
CA GLU A 88 4.84 -6.96 -12.24
C GLU A 88 3.43 -7.04 -12.83
N ALA A 89 2.52 -7.76 -12.15
CA ALA A 89 1.12 -7.84 -12.56
C ALA A 89 0.44 -6.46 -12.50
N ALA A 90 0.60 -5.73 -11.40
CA ALA A 90 0.03 -4.39 -11.23
C ALA A 90 0.57 -3.40 -12.29
N ASN A 91 1.84 -3.50 -12.66
CA ASN A 91 2.44 -2.67 -13.71
C ASN A 91 1.85 -2.97 -15.10
N ARG A 92 1.60 -4.24 -15.42
CA ARG A 92 0.91 -4.62 -16.67
C ARG A 92 -0.50 -4.04 -16.71
N GLU A 93 -1.27 -4.22 -15.63
CA GLU A 93 -2.64 -3.70 -15.54
C GLU A 93 -2.70 -2.17 -15.67
N LYS A 94 -1.82 -1.45 -14.97
CA LYS A 94 -1.75 0.03 -15.07
C LYS A 94 -1.39 0.49 -16.48
N ARG A 95 -0.49 -0.23 -17.18
CA ARG A 95 -0.13 0.07 -18.56
C ARG A 95 -1.32 -0.13 -19.49
N GLU A 96 -2.06 -1.23 -19.34
CA GLU A 96 -3.28 -1.47 -20.12
C GLU A 96 -4.36 -0.42 -19.84
N ALA A 97 -4.56 -0.06 -18.57
CA ALA A 97 -5.48 0.99 -18.18
C ALA A 97 -5.10 2.35 -18.77
N ALA A 98 -3.81 2.69 -18.81
CA ALA A 98 -3.32 3.93 -19.42
C ALA A 98 -3.53 3.96 -20.94
N LEU A 99 -3.29 2.84 -21.63
CA LEU A 99 -3.58 2.72 -23.07
C LEU A 99 -5.08 2.95 -23.35
N ARG A 100 -5.97 2.33 -22.55
CA ARG A 100 -7.42 2.53 -22.66
C ARG A 100 -7.84 3.97 -22.30
N ALA A 101 -7.21 4.60 -21.31
CA ALA A 101 -7.51 5.96 -20.89
C ALA A 101 -7.07 7.02 -21.90
N ARG A 102 -5.99 6.77 -22.63
CA ARG A 102 -5.55 7.59 -23.78
C ARG A 102 -6.63 7.62 -24.85
N ASP A 103 -7.26 6.47 -25.12
CA ASP A 103 -8.30 6.33 -26.12
C ASP A 103 -9.65 6.95 -25.65
N ALA A 104 -9.79 7.25 -24.35
CA ALA A 104 -11.00 7.81 -23.71
C ALA A 104 -10.90 9.28 -23.25
N VAL A 105 -9.83 10.03 -23.58
CA VAL A 105 -9.64 11.46 -23.22
C VAL A 105 -9.61 11.73 -21.70
N LEU A 106 -9.10 10.78 -20.89
CA LEU A 106 -8.96 10.93 -19.42
C LEU A 106 -7.50 11.16 -18.95
N MET A 107 -6.63 11.64 -19.84
CA MET A 107 -5.17 11.70 -19.61
C MET A 107 -4.74 12.53 -18.38
N ARG A 108 -5.46 13.61 -18.03
CA ARG A 108 -4.95 14.60 -17.05
C ARG A 108 -4.79 14.05 -15.61
N PRO A 109 -5.77 13.35 -15.01
CA PRO A 109 -5.59 12.75 -13.68
C PRO A 109 -4.71 11.48 -13.69
N MET A 110 -4.77 10.66 -14.75
CA MET A 110 -4.06 9.38 -14.79
C MET A 110 -2.54 9.53 -14.88
N THR A 111 -2.04 10.48 -15.69
CA THR A 111 -0.60 10.73 -15.84
C THR A 111 0.08 11.14 -14.52
N SER A 112 -0.64 11.82 -13.62
CA SER A 112 -0.11 12.19 -12.29
C SER A 112 0.03 10.97 -11.37
N LEU A 113 -0.91 10.02 -11.45
CA LEU A 113 -0.88 8.79 -10.66
C LEU A 113 0.30 7.88 -11.08
N MET A 114 0.54 7.77 -12.38
CA MET A 114 1.61 6.93 -12.94
C MET A 114 3.01 7.43 -12.55
N ARG A 115 3.23 8.76 -12.58
CA ARG A 115 4.52 9.37 -12.17
C ARG A 115 4.86 9.12 -10.69
N ALA A 116 3.84 9.06 -9.82
CA ALA A 116 4.04 8.79 -8.39
C ALA A 116 4.48 7.35 -8.10
N GLN A 117 4.20 6.40 -9.00
CA GLN A 117 4.52 4.99 -8.84
C GLN A 117 5.78 4.55 -9.60
N GLY A 118 6.66 5.50 -9.96
CA GLY A 118 7.99 5.15 -10.48
C GLY A 118 8.01 4.59 -11.91
N THR A 119 6.90 4.62 -12.65
CA THR A 119 6.92 4.36 -14.09
C THR A 119 7.60 5.54 -14.77
N ARG A 120 8.94 5.51 -14.83
CA ARG A 120 9.73 6.36 -15.70
C ARG A 120 9.43 5.91 -17.13
N GLU A 121 8.36 6.46 -17.72
CA GLU A 121 8.17 6.36 -19.16
C GLU A 121 9.33 7.04 -19.86
N GLY A 122 9.85 6.33 -20.86
CA GLY A 122 10.80 6.83 -21.82
C GLY A 122 10.37 8.18 -22.34
N MET A 123 11.29 9.12 -22.20
CA MET A 123 11.30 10.41 -22.86
C MET A 123 11.21 10.19 -24.37
N LEU A 124 10.01 10.23 -24.94
CA LEU A 124 9.82 10.51 -26.35
C LEU A 124 10.15 11.99 -26.55
N PRO A 125 11.20 12.33 -27.34
CA PRO A 125 11.58 13.71 -27.55
C PRO A 125 10.53 14.40 -28.42
N CYS A 126 10.36 15.69 -28.17
CA CYS A 126 9.92 16.67 -29.16
C CYS A 126 10.80 16.58 -30.42
#